data_AF-A0A9W4WBE9-F1
#
_entry.id   AF-A0A9W4WBE9-F1
#
_cell.length_a   1.000
_cell.length_b   1.000
_cell.length_c   1.000
_cell.angle_alpha   90.00
_cell.angle_beta   90.00
_cell.angle_gamma   90.00
#
_symmetry.space_group_name_H-M   'P 1'
#
loop_
_entity.id
_entity.type
_entity.pdbx_description
1 polymer ?
#
loop_
_entity_poly.entity_id
_entity_poly.type
_entity_poly.pdbx_seq_one_letter_code
_entity_poly.pdbx_strand_id
1 'polypeptide(L)'
;MRVVGPETTDNVCTYSSSGPSGAGFVASAYTRGTPQVPPMKEDFEKETPKTNDTIQARVKDVKLLASRGTETIYRIDLELPKGSTYEMGDILKIIPPNIQQVGGGFPQCMTNVRNSMAISGGTVLFSEADMCQPTTLEQLEGLIQCCTDDHDRATFQAARKSFGRAPNHLIPSVLQLLEGYPSIMIQAHQLSAILPELSPRSYFISSSPLESPSSCSLICSMAIRKTRGLSNEDGDTSIGMASHYLSQLRAGDSVACSVEAFNTRFRPPT
;
A
#
# COMPACT_ATOMS: atom_id res chain seq x y z
N MET A 1 -44.91 -39.25 12.61
CA MET A 1 -45.07 -37.84 12.19
C MET A 1 -43.71 -37.38 11.65
N ARG A 2 -43.49 -37.51 10.33
CA ARG A 2 -42.24 -37.12 9.66
C ARG A 2 -42.38 -35.67 9.22
N VAL A 3 -41.44 -34.81 9.61
CA VAL A 3 -41.36 -33.43 9.15
C VAL A 3 -40.43 -33.40 7.92
N VAL A 4 -40.97 -32.91 6.82
CA VAL A 4 -40.32 -32.75 5.51
C VAL A 4 -39.54 -31.44 5.51
N GLY A 5 -38.28 -31.46 5.02
CA GLY A 5 -37.44 -30.28 4.85
C GLY A 5 -37.79 -29.47 3.58
N PRO A 6 -37.35 -28.21 3.47
CA PRO A 6 -37.80 -27.29 2.42
C PRO A 6 -37.25 -27.65 1.03
N GLU A 7 -38.13 -27.52 0.03
CA GLU A 7 -37.88 -27.75 -1.39
C GLU A 7 -36.88 -26.74 -1.98
N THR A 8 -35.86 -27.24 -2.67
CA THR A 8 -34.97 -26.45 -3.53
C THR A 8 -35.70 -26.05 -4.82
N THR A 9 -35.91 -24.75 -5.03
CA THR A 9 -36.38 -24.20 -6.30
C THR A 9 -35.18 -23.85 -7.18
N ASP A 10 -35.02 -24.57 -8.29
CA ASP A 10 -34.05 -24.26 -9.34
C ASP A 10 -34.52 -23.03 -10.13
N ASN A 11 -33.90 -21.87 -9.89
CA ASN A 11 -34.11 -20.69 -10.72
C ASN A 11 -33.28 -20.80 -12.01
N VAL A 12 -33.90 -21.35 -13.05
CA VAL A 12 -33.39 -21.30 -14.43
C VAL A 12 -33.65 -19.90 -14.99
N CYS A 13 -32.62 -19.05 -15.04
CA CYS A 13 -32.67 -17.82 -15.83
C CYS A 13 -32.51 -18.17 -17.31
N THR A 14 -33.61 -18.14 -18.06
CA THR A 14 -33.58 -18.19 -19.52
C THR A 14 -33.39 -16.78 -20.07
N TYR A 15 -32.27 -16.53 -20.74
CA TYR A 15 -32.11 -15.34 -21.59
C TYR A 15 -32.49 -15.72 -23.02
N SER A 16 -33.62 -15.19 -23.51
CA SER A 16 -33.95 -15.22 -24.93
C SER A 16 -33.23 -14.06 -25.63
N SER A 17 -32.25 -14.37 -26.48
CA SER A 17 -31.74 -13.41 -27.46
C SER A 17 -32.33 -13.76 -28.82
N SER A 18 -33.20 -12.87 -29.33
CA SER A 18 -33.71 -12.96 -30.70
C SER A 18 -32.69 -12.35 -31.66
N GLY A 19 -31.83 -13.19 -32.23
CA GLY A 19 -30.88 -12.84 -33.30
C GLY A 19 -30.79 -13.98 -34.32
N PRO A 20 -30.70 -13.69 -35.64
CA PRO A 20 -30.93 -14.67 -36.69
C PRO A 20 -29.63 -15.42 -37.05
N SER A 21 -29.27 -16.44 -36.29
CA SER A 21 -28.52 -17.58 -36.83
C SER A 21 -28.66 -18.78 -35.90
N GLY A 22 -29.31 -19.83 -36.36
CA GLY A 22 -29.50 -21.08 -35.62
C GLY A 22 -28.21 -21.86 -35.45
N ALA A 23 -27.45 -21.54 -34.41
CA ALA A 23 -26.38 -22.37 -33.87
C ALA A 23 -26.59 -22.51 -32.36
N GLY A 24 -27.14 -23.65 -31.94
CA GLY A 24 -27.34 -23.97 -30.53
C GLY A 24 -26.01 -24.23 -29.85
N PHE A 25 -25.65 -23.39 -28.87
CA PHE A 25 -24.56 -23.67 -27.94
C PHE A 25 -25.12 -24.41 -26.73
N VAL A 26 -24.66 -25.64 -26.50
CA VAL A 26 -24.93 -26.37 -25.24
C VAL A 26 -23.85 -25.93 -24.24
N ALA A 27 -24.19 -24.99 -23.37
CA ALA A 27 -23.34 -24.65 -22.22
C ALA A 27 -23.49 -25.75 -21.16
N SER A 28 -22.45 -26.54 -20.95
CA SER A 28 -22.39 -27.48 -19.83
C SER A 28 -22.29 -26.68 -18.54
N ALA A 29 -23.33 -26.74 -17.71
CA ALA A 29 -23.37 -26.01 -16.44
C ALA A 29 -22.26 -26.55 -15.50
N TYR A 30 -21.40 -25.65 -15.02
CA TYR A 30 -20.50 -25.95 -13.90
C TYR A 30 -21.36 -26.21 -12.67
N THR A 31 -21.31 -27.43 -12.14
CA THR A 31 -21.89 -27.76 -10.83
C THR A 31 -21.22 -26.85 -9.81
N ARG A 32 -22.01 -26.03 -9.09
CA ARG A 32 -21.48 -25.18 -8.01
C ARG A 32 -20.82 -26.10 -6.99
N GLY A 33 -19.50 -26.02 -6.88
CA GLY A 33 -18.80 -26.47 -5.68
C GLY A 33 -19.43 -25.80 -4.44
N THR A 34 -19.26 -26.43 -3.29
CA THR A 34 -19.70 -25.89 -2.00
C THR A 34 -19.31 -24.40 -1.89
N PRO A 35 -20.20 -23.52 -1.41
CA PRO A 35 -19.89 -22.11 -1.26
C PRO A 35 -18.61 -21.96 -0.41
N GLN A 36 -17.53 -21.46 -1.01
CA GLN A 36 -16.33 -21.16 -0.25
C GLN A 36 -16.68 -20.01 0.70
N VAL A 37 -16.49 -20.24 2.00
CA VAL A 37 -16.69 -19.22 3.03
C VAL A 37 -15.69 -18.10 2.75
N PRO A 38 -16.13 -16.84 2.57
CA PRO A 38 -15.22 -15.72 2.34
C PRO A 38 -14.25 -15.60 3.53
N PRO A 39 -12.96 -15.24 3.27
CA PRO A 39 -11.96 -15.16 4.32
C PRO A 39 -12.37 -14.13 5.38
N MET A 40 -12.22 -14.49 6.65
CA MET A 40 -12.52 -13.62 7.79
C MET A 40 -11.31 -12.73 8.13
N LYS A 41 -11.51 -11.65 8.88
CA LYS A 41 -10.42 -10.75 9.31
C LYS A 41 -9.27 -11.51 10.00
N GLU A 42 -9.61 -12.55 10.77
CA GLU A 42 -8.68 -13.45 11.46
C GLU A 42 -7.80 -14.29 10.50
N ASP A 43 -8.27 -14.53 9.27
CA ASP A 43 -7.47 -15.20 8.23
C ASP A 43 -6.32 -14.30 7.73
N PHE A 44 -6.41 -12.98 7.94
CA PHE A 44 -5.35 -12.00 7.66
C PHE A 44 -4.43 -11.75 8.86
N GLU A 45 -4.82 -12.22 10.07
CA GLU A 45 -4.11 -11.95 11.33
C GLU A 45 -3.29 -13.16 11.83
N LYS A 46 -3.29 -14.30 11.11
CA LYS A 46 -2.41 -15.42 11.44
C LYS A 46 -0.95 -15.03 11.22
N GLU A 47 -0.14 -15.18 12.27
CA GLU A 47 1.31 -15.00 12.20
C GLU A 47 1.88 -15.79 11.02
N THR A 48 2.39 -15.02 10.07
CA THR A 48 3.02 -15.46 8.84
C THR A 48 4.31 -16.20 9.18
N PRO A 49 4.59 -17.37 8.58
CA PRO A 49 5.90 -17.99 8.71
C PRO A 49 6.97 -16.98 8.31
N LYS A 50 7.95 -16.75 9.19
CA LYS A 50 9.10 -15.87 8.96
C LYS A 50 10.00 -16.48 7.88
N THR A 51 9.64 -16.38 6.61
CA THR A 51 10.59 -16.59 5.51
C THR A 51 11.27 -15.25 5.23
N ASN A 52 12.30 -14.97 6.02
CA ASN A 52 13.09 -13.73 5.98
C ASN A 52 14.03 -13.63 4.76
N ASP A 53 13.85 -14.44 3.72
CA ASP A 53 14.72 -14.41 2.55
C ASP A 53 14.27 -13.29 1.62
N THR A 54 14.74 -12.08 1.92
CA THR A 54 14.65 -10.96 0.99
C THR A 54 15.40 -11.33 -0.29
N ILE A 55 14.67 -11.36 -1.39
CA ILE A 55 15.19 -11.60 -2.74
C ILE A 55 15.27 -10.29 -3.51
N GLN A 56 16.14 -10.27 -4.52
CA GLN A 56 16.23 -9.18 -5.48
C GLN A 56 15.56 -9.62 -6.78
N ALA A 57 14.35 -9.13 -7.03
CA ALA A 57 13.65 -9.32 -8.28
C ALA A 57 14.05 -8.23 -9.28
N ARG A 58 14.08 -8.55 -10.57
CA ARG A 58 14.40 -7.60 -11.64
C ARG A 58 13.14 -7.19 -12.38
N VAL A 59 12.91 -5.90 -12.56
CA VAL A 59 11.76 -5.41 -13.31
C VAL A 59 11.91 -5.77 -14.79
N LYS A 60 10.95 -6.53 -15.33
CA LYS A 60 10.88 -6.85 -16.77
C LYS A 60 10.15 -5.76 -17.55
N ASP A 61 8.98 -5.36 -17.05
CA ASP A 61 8.14 -4.36 -17.69
C ASP A 61 7.29 -3.62 -16.66
N VAL A 62 6.94 -2.37 -16.98
CA VAL A 62 6.00 -1.55 -16.20
C VAL A 62 5.01 -0.94 -17.18
N LYS A 63 3.76 -1.38 -17.10
CA LYS A 63 2.69 -1.00 -18.02
C LYS A 63 1.61 -0.21 -17.30
N LEU A 64 1.30 0.98 -17.80
CA LEU A 64 0.13 1.72 -17.39
C LEU A 64 -1.15 1.04 -17.92
N LEU A 65 -2.02 0.59 -17.02
CA LEU A 65 -3.29 -0.05 -17.37
C LEU A 65 -4.44 0.95 -17.45
N ALA A 66 -4.48 1.92 -16.54
CA ALA A 66 -5.50 2.94 -16.50
C ALA A 66 -4.95 4.24 -15.91
N SER A 67 -5.43 5.37 -16.42
CA SER A 67 -5.19 6.70 -15.88
C SER A 67 -6.46 7.53 -16.01
N ARG A 68 -7.17 7.72 -14.89
CA ARG A 68 -8.41 8.49 -14.82
C ARG A 68 -8.41 9.37 -13.57
N GLY A 69 -8.17 10.67 -13.75
CA GLY A 69 -8.07 11.61 -12.63
C GLY A 69 -6.96 11.21 -11.66
N THR A 70 -7.30 10.90 -10.41
CA THR A 70 -6.37 10.43 -9.38
C THR A 70 -6.13 8.91 -9.41
N GLU A 71 -6.91 8.16 -10.18
CA GLU A 71 -6.79 6.70 -10.27
C GLU A 71 -5.83 6.33 -11.40
N THR A 72 -4.60 5.98 -11.00
CA THR A 72 -3.59 5.46 -11.92
C THR A 72 -3.26 4.03 -11.53
N ILE A 73 -3.38 3.08 -12.46
CA ILE A 73 -3.17 1.65 -12.21
C ILE A 73 -2.04 1.16 -13.11
N TYR A 74 -1.06 0.49 -12.50
CA TYR A 74 0.09 -0.11 -13.17
C TYR A 74 0.04 -1.63 -13.06
N ARG A 75 0.51 -2.30 -14.12
CA ARG A 75 0.98 -3.68 -14.08
C ARG A 75 2.50 -3.66 -14.05
N ILE A 76 3.08 -4.42 -13.14
CA ILE A 76 4.54 -4.53 -12.97
C ILE A 76 4.89 -6.00 -13.11
N ASP A 77 5.70 -6.32 -14.11
CA ASP A 77 6.19 -7.68 -14.34
C ASP A 77 7.61 -7.80 -13.80
N LEU A 78 7.83 -8.78 -12.93
CA LEU A 78 9.08 -9.00 -12.20
C LEU A 78 9.68 -10.36 -12.56
N GLU A 79 10.99 -10.40 -12.78
CA GLU A 79 11.79 -11.61 -12.83
C GLU A 79 12.24 -12.00 -11.42
N LEU A 80 11.91 -13.22 -11.02
CA LEU A 80 12.36 -13.77 -9.75
C LEU A 80 13.74 -14.43 -9.93
N PRO A 81 14.63 -14.36 -8.92
CA PRO A 81 15.92 -15.02 -9.00
C PRO A 81 15.78 -16.55 -9.07
N LYS A 82 16.83 -17.21 -9.57
CA LYS A 82 16.84 -18.68 -9.70
C LYS A 82 16.63 -19.33 -8.32
N GLY A 83 15.74 -20.30 -8.26
CA GLY A 83 15.38 -21.02 -7.03
C GLY A 83 14.19 -20.41 -6.28
N SER A 84 13.72 -19.22 -6.66
CA SER A 84 12.45 -18.69 -6.16
C SER A 84 11.26 -19.41 -6.77
N THR A 85 10.23 -19.64 -5.96
CA THR A 85 8.96 -20.25 -6.36
C THR A 85 7.80 -19.49 -5.74
N TYR A 86 6.65 -19.48 -6.39
CA TYR A 86 5.40 -18.95 -5.86
C TYR A 86 4.22 -19.77 -6.35
N GLU A 87 3.09 -19.68 -5.65
CA GLU A 87 1.81 -20.26 -6.06
C GLU A 87 0.76 -19.19 -6.35
N MET A 88 -0.31 -19.58 -7.05
CA MET A 88 -1.47 -18.73 -7.23
C MET A 88 -2.05 -18.32 -5.87
N GLY A 89 -2.29 -17.03 -5.72
CA GLY A 89 -2.84 -16.45 -4.50
C GLY A 89 -1.81 -16.04 -3.45
N ASP A 90 -0.52 -16.30 -3.68
CA ASP A 90 0.56 -15.82 -2.81
C ASP A 90 0.73 -14.29 -2.88
N ILE A 91 1.41 -13.76 -1.86
CA ILE A 91 1.67 -12.33 -1.69
C ILE A 91 3.15 -12.06 -1.96
N LEU A 92 3.44 -10.98 -2.68
CA LEU A 92 4.75 -10.38 -2.75
C LEU A 92 4.83 -9.19 -1.80
N LYS A 93 5.69 -9.28 -0.78
CA LYS A 93 6.01 -8.18 0.13
C LYS A 93 7.14 -7.35 -0.46
N ILE A 94 6.91 -6.08 -0.72
CA ILE A 94 7.88 -5.15 -1.30
C ILE A 94 8.35 -4.17 -0.23
N ILE A 95 9.66 -4.00 -0.12
CA ILE A 95 10.26 -3.01 0.78
C ILE A 95 10.59 -1.78 -0.07
N PRO A 96 9.77 -0.72 -0.04
CA PRO A 96 10.11 0.49 -0.78
C PRO A 96 11.37 1.12 -0.16
N PRO A 97 12.29 1.69 -0.96
CA PRO A 97 13.33 2.55 -0.41
C PRO A 97 12.70 3.83 0.15
N ASN A 98 13.29 4.43 1.20
CA ASN A 98 12.83 5.74 1.66
C ASN A 98 13.11 6.83 0.59
N ILE A 99 12.23 7.83 0.49
CA ILE A 99 12.18 8.87 -0.56
C ILE A 99 13.49 9.67 -0.66
N GLN A 100 14.35 9.67 0.37
CA GLN A 100 15.65 10.33 0.29
C GLN A 100 16.59 9.73 -0.78
N GLN A 101 16.30 8.54 -1.31
CA GLN A 101 17.02 7.94 -2.45
C GLN A 101 16.39 8.25 -3.81
N VAL A 102 15.16 8.79 -3.85
CA VAL A 102 14.45 9.12 -5.10
C VAL A 102 14.49 10.64 -5.26
N GLY A 103 15.48 11.13 -6.02
CA GLY A 103 15.68 12.55 -6.23
C GLY A 103 14.46 13.26 -6.82
N GLY A 104 14.09 14.40 -6.23
CA GLY A 104 13.08 15.31 -6.76
C GLY A 104 12.32 16.07 -5.66
N GLY A 105 12.65 17.36 -5.48
CA GLY A 105 11.81 18.36 -4.80
C GLY A 105 11.45 18.10 -3.33
N PHE A 106 12.36 18.42 -2.40
CA PHE A 106 11.99 18.66 -0.99
C PHE A 106 12.23 20.15 -0.64
N PRO A 107 11.25 20.86 -0.05
CA PRO A 107 11.38 22.27 0.34
C PRO A 107 12.42 22.53 1.44
N GLN A 108 12.82 23.80 1.55
CA GLN A 108 13.86 24.34 2.45
C GLN A 108 13.69 24.03 3.95
N CYS A 109 12.52 23.61 4.45
CA CYS A 109 12.31 23.31 5.87
C CYS A 109 13.13 22.09 6.34
N MET A 110 13.42 21.16 5.42
CA MET A 110 14.29 20.02 5.65
C MET A 110 15.77 20.42 5.63
N THR A 111 16.15 21.70 5.52
CA THR A 111 17.56 22.11 5.64
C THR A 111 18.04 21.96 7.09
N ASN A 112 17.18 22.17 8.09
CA ASN A 112 17.53 21.95 9.50
C ASN A 112 17.59 20.46 9.85
N VAL A 113 16.68 19.66 9.28
CA VAL A 113 16.73 18.19 9.36
C VAL A 113 17.93 17.65 8.56
N ARG A 114 18.23 18.17 7.36
CA ARG A 114 19.42 17.83 6.54
C ARG A 114 20.71 18.21 7.23
N ASN A 115 20.79 19.38 7.85
CA ASN A 115 21.97 19.79 8.58
C ASN A 115 22.18 18.91 9.81
N SER A 116 21.12 18.55 10.55
CA SER A 116 21.23 17.56 11.63
C SER A 116 21.49 16.12 11.14
N MET A 117 21.04 15.76 9.92
CA MET A 117 21.41 14.51 9.23
C MET A 117 22.87 14.48 8.77
N ALA A 118 23.46 15.63 8.40
CA ALA A 118 24.86 15.76 8.00
C ALA A 118 25.82 15.79 9.20
N ILE A 119 25.39 16.33 10.34
CA ILE A 119 26.22 16.47 11.56
C ILE A 119 26.44 15.14 12.29
N SER A 120 25.52 14.17 12.17
CA SER A 120 25.62 12.88 12.88
C SER A 120 26.37 11.78 12.10
N GLY A 121 27.01 12.09 10.96
CA GLY A 121 27.72 11.10 10.13
C GLY A 121 26.84 9.93 9.63
N GLY A 122 25.52 10.08 9.66
CA GLY A 122 24.56 8.98 9.61
C GLY A 122 23.36 9.30 8.72
N THR A 123 23.54 9.13 7.42
CA THR A 123 22.48 9.12 6.38
C THR A 123 21.49 7.94 6.57
N VAL A 124 21.74 7.05 7.53
CA VAL A 124 21.14 5.72 7.69
C VAL A 124 19.87 5.73 8.56
N LEU A 125 19.73 6.68 9.50
CA LEU A 125 18.66 6.61 10.51
C LEU A 125 17.24 6.78 9.97
N PHE A 126 17.07 7.52 8.87
CA PHE A 126 15.75 7.69 8.27
C PHE A 126 15.49 6.77 7.10
N SER A 127 16.48 6.07 6.51
CA SER A 127 16.20 5.16 5.39
C SER A 127 15.20 4.05 5.75
N GLU A 128 15.01 3.80 7.04
CA GLU A 128 14.14 2.77 7.60
C GLU A 128 12.88 3.35 8.27
N ALA A 129 12.61 4.66 8.14
CA ALA A 129 11.47 5.32 8.79
C ALA A 129 10.38 5.74 7.80
N ASP A 130 9.12 5.51 8.13
CA ASP A 130 7.97 5.90 7.30
C ASP A 130 7.41 7.28 7.71
N MET A 131 7.75 8.29 6.91
CA MET A 131 7.33 9.67 7.14
C MET A 131 5.96 10.02 6.54
N CYS A 132 5.38 9.13 5.73
CA CYS A 132 4.16 9.40 4.97
C CYS A 132 2.90 8.86 5.66
N GLN A 133 3.02 8.23 6.82
CA GLN A 133 1.86 7.79 7.60
C GLN A 133 1.09 8.99 8.17
N PRO A 134 -0.24 8.86 8.34
CA PRO A 134 -1.02 9.83 9.10
C PRO A 134 -0.39 10.07 10.47
N THR A 135 -0.18 11.35 10.82
CA THR A 135 0.38 11.71 12.12
C THR A 135 -0.50 11.19 13.26
N THR A 136 0.10 10.66 14.31
CA THR A 136 -0.60 10.27 15.53
C THR A 136 -0.78 11.46 16.47
N LEU A 137 -1.68 11.35 17.44
CA LEU A 137 -1.86 12.38 18.46
C LEU A 137 -0.56 12.61 19.27
N GLU A 138 0.15 11.54 19.60
CA GLU A 138 1.43 11.60 20.32
C GLU A 138 2.51 12.32 19.50
N GLN A 139 2.62 12.00 18.21
CA GLN A 139 3.54 12.69 17.31
C GLN A 139 3.21 14.19 17.22
N LEU A 140 1.93 14.54 17.07
CA LEU A 140 1.47 15.94 17.04
C LEU A 140 1.87 16.68 18.33
N GLU A 141 1.69 16.05 19.49
CA GLU A 141 2.07 16.61 20.79
C GLU A 141 3.58 16.85 20.90
N GLY A 142 4.40 15.95 20.38
CA GLY A 142 5.84 16.14 20.28
C GLY A 142 6.23 17.31 19.38
N LEU A 143 5.55 17.47 18.22
CA LEU A 143 5.79 18.58 17.30
C LEU A 143 5.42 19.94 17.91
N ILE A 144 4.35 20.03 18.70
CA ILE A 144 3.93 21.25 19.41
C ILE A 144 5.04 21.77 20.33
N GLN A 145 5.74 20.88 21.02
CA GLN A 145 6.85 21.23 21.91
C GLN A 145 8.06 21.79 21.15
N CYS A 146 8.20 21.41 19.88
CA CYS A 146 9.29 21.85 19.01
C CYS A 146 8.95 23.14 18.23
N CYS A 147 7.72 23.66 18.33
CA CYS A 147 7.31 24.90 17.66
C CYS A 147 7.97 26.12 18.30
N THR A 148 8.55 26.97 17.47
CA THR A 148 9.16 28.26 17.87
C THR A 148 8.20 29.43 17.75
N ASP A 149 7.23 29.34 16.84
CA ASP A 149 6.20 30.35 16.63
C ASP A 149 4.93 30.06 17.46
N ASP A 150 4.39 31.08 18.12
CA ASP A 150 3.24 30.93 19.01
C ASP A 150 1.90 30.82 18.27
N HIS A 151 1.80 31.38 17.06
CA HIS A 151 0.60 31.25 16.23
C HIS A 151 0.45 29.82 15.70
N ASP A 152 1.54 29.24 15.19
CA ASP A 152 1.59 27.85 14.76
C ASP A 152 1.29 26.90 15.93
N ARG A 153 1.93 27.16 17.10
CA ARG A 153 1.68 26.40 18.32
C ARG A 153 0.19 26.41 18.70
N ALA A 154 -0.46 27.58 18.65
CA ALA A 154 -1.89 27.72 18.93
C ALA A 154 -2.75 26.96 17.90
N THR A 155 -2.38 26.99 16.63
CA THR A 155 -3.05 26.24 15.54
C THR A 155 -2.99 24.74 15.79
N PHE A 156 -1.82 24.19 16.11
CA PHE A 156 -1.68 22.77 16.46
C PHE A 156 -2.47 22.39 17.72
N GLN A 157 -2.45 23.24 18.75
CA GLN A 157 -3.23 23.01 19.99
C GLN A 157 -4.73 22.99 19.73
N ALA A 158 -5.23 23.86 18.84
CA ALA A 158 -6.63 23.84 18.42
C ALA A 158 -6.95 22.55 17.64
N ALA A 159 -6.07 22.16 16.71
CA ALA A 159 -6.22 20.96 15.88
C ALA A 159 -6.18 19.65 16.69
N ARG A 160 -5.50 19.63 17.85
CA ARG A 160 -5.39 18.48 18.76
C ARG A 160 -6.76 17.86 19.09
N LYS A 161 -7.78 18.70 19.30
CA LYS A 161 -9.15 18.24 19.65
C LYS A 161 -9.84 17.49 18.50
N SER A 162 -9.55 17.88 17.26
CA SER A 162 -10.11 17.27 16.04
C SER A 162 -9.30 16.08 15.54
N PHE A 163 -8.01 16.00 15.89
CA PHE A 163 -7.09 14.99 15.35
C PHE A 163 -7.52 13.55 15.65
N GLY A 164 -7.88 13.25 16.91
CA GLY A 164 -8.35 11.92 17.29
C GLY A 164 -9.73 11.52 16.74
N ARG A 165 -10.43 12.43 16.06
CA ARG A 165 -11.76 12.20 15.48
C ARG A 165 -11.76 12.27 13.95
N ALA A 166 -10.70 12.80 13.35
CA ALA A 166 -10.59 12.92 11.91
C ALA A 166 -10.34 11.53 11.28
N PRO A 167 -10.98 11.22 10.15
CA PRO A 167 -10.61 10.05 9.35
C PRO A 167 -9.12 10.10 8.97
N ASN A 168 -8.41 8.97 9.08
CA ASN A 168 -6.96 8.87 8.81
C ASN A 168 -6.54 9.46 7.47
N HIS A 169 -7.39 9.36 6.43
CA HIS A 169 -7.06 9.88 5.10
C HIS A 169 -6.99 11.41 5.04
N LEU A 170 -7.65 12.12 5.97
CA LEU A 170 -7.62 13.57 6.07
C LEU A 170 -6.50 14.08 6.97
N ILE A 171 -5.87 13.21 7.75
CA ILE A 171 -4.81 13.56 8.69
C ILE A 171 -3.51 13.78 7.90
N PRO A 172 -2.85 14.95 8.04
CA PRO A 172 -1.55 15.18 7.42
C PRO A 172 -0.50 14.25 8.01
N SER A 173 0.51 13.92 7.23
CA SER A 173 1.68 13.17 7.68
C SER A 173 2.69 14.06 8.41
N VAL A 174 3.61 13.44 9.17
CA VAL A 174 4.68 14.18 9.86
C VAL A 174 5.50 14.98 8.86
N LEU A 175 5.76 14.41 7.68
CA LEU A 175 6.43 15.12 6.60
C LEU A 175 5.69 16.39 6.17
N GLN A 176 4.39 16.29 5.89
CA GLN A 176 3.58 17.44 5.48
C GLN A 176 3.51 18.52 6.56
N LEU A 177 3.49 18.13 7.85
CA LEU A 177 3.51 19.10 8.95
C LEU A 177 4.86 19.83 9.03
N LEU A 178 5.97 19.12 8.84
CA LEU A 178 7.31 19.75 8.80
C LEU A 178 7.47 20.67 7.57
N GLU A 179 6.85 20.32 6.44
CA GLU A 179 6.83 21.14 5.21
C GLU A 179 5.98 22.39 5.34
N GLY A 180 4.77 22.25 5.90
CA GLY A 180 3.82 23.36 6.07
C GLY A 180 4.18 24.33 7.19
N TYR A 181 4.95 23.89 8.20
CA TYR A 181 5.23 24.67 9.40
C TYR A 181 6.74 24.72 9.70
N PRO A 182 7.49 25.63 9.03
CA PRO A 182 8.93 25.80 9.25
C PRO A 182 9.33 26.21 10.68
N SER A 183 8.36 26.64 11.50
CA SER A 183 8.58 26.97 12.91
C SER A 183 8.85 25.74 13.79
N ILE A 184 8.56 24.53 13.30
CA ILE A 184 8.88 23.27 13.99
C ILE A 184 10.40 23.02 13.88
N MET A 185 11.09 23.15 15.01
CA MET A 185 12.53 22.92 15.13
C MET A 185 12.81 21.60 15.86
N ILE A 186 12.49 20.47 15.22
CA ILE A 186 12.72 19.12 15.77
C ILE A 186 14.14 18.62 15.48
N GLN A 187 14.81 18.02 16.47
CA GLN A 187 16.12 17.39 16.27
C GLN A 187 15.99 15.99 15.67
N ALA A 188 17.00 15.55 14.92
CA ALA A 188 17.00 14.25 14.23
C ALA A 188 16.70 13.07 15.17
N HIS A 189 17.30 13.03 16.36
CA HIS A 189 17.06 11.94 17.31
C HIS A 189 15.62 11.91 17.86
N GLN A 190 14.99 13.08 18.01
CA GLN A 190 13.59 13.19 18.45
C GLN A 190 12.66 12.73 17.32
N LEU A 191 12.97 13.12 16.09
CA LEU A 191 12.22 12.71 14.91
C LEU A 191 12.30 11.18 14.69
N SER A 192 13.49 10.57 14.83
CA SER A 192 13.63 9.12 14.70
C SER A 192 12.91 8.35 15.80
N ALA A 193 12.80 8.93 17.01
CA ALA A 193 12.10 8.28 18.12
C ALA A 193 10.58 8.23 17.94
N ILE A 194 10.00 9.17 17.17
CA ILE A 194 8.55 9.25 16.96
C ILE A 194 8.09 8.64 15.63
N LEU A 195 8.99 8.43 14.67
CA LEU A 195 8.62 7.87 13.37
C LEU A 195 8.52 6.34 13.43
N PRO A 196 7.49 5.75 12.81
CA PRO A 196 7.39 4.30 12.70
C PRO A 196 8.44 3.74 11.72
N GLU A 197 8.82 2.48 11.94
CA GLU A 197 9.64 1.72 11.00
C GLU A 197 8.92 1.53 9.66
N LEU A 198 9.70 1.51 8.59
CA LEU A 198 9.24 1.30 7.23
C LEU A 198 8.89 -0.18 7.02
N SER A 199 7.59 -0.46 7.02
CA SER A 199 7.10 -1.83 6.84
C SER A 199 7.11 -2.27 5.37
N PRO A 200 7.33 -3.56 5.07
CA PRO A 200 7.06 -4.11 3.75
C PRO A 200 5.58 -3.97 3.37
N ARG A 201 5.28 -3.73 2.09
CA ARG A 201 3.91 -3.63 1.57
C ARG A 201 3.54 -4.90 0.82
N SER A 202 2.42 -5.50 1.21
CA SER A 202 1.88 -6.71 0.61
C SER A 202 1.13 -6.41 -0.68
N TYR A 203 1.48 -7.11 -1.76
CA TYR A 203 0.76 -7.11 -3.03
C TYR A 203 0.41 -8.53 -3.41
N PHE A 204 -0.83 -8.79 -3.83
CA PHE A 204 -1.19 -10.09 -4.38
C PHE A 204 -0.52 -10.31 -5.74
N ILE A 205 0.03 -11.50 -5.93
CA ILE A 205 0.54 -11.91 -7.24
C ILE A 205 -0.65 -12.10 -8.19
N SER A 206 -0.58 -11.44 -9.35
CA SER A 206 -1.63 -11.38 -10.37
C SER A 206 -1.33 -12.23 -11.61
N SER A 207 -0.39 -13.17 -11.50
CA SER A 207 0.06 -14.08 -12.56
C SER A 207 0.06 -15.54 -12.12
N SER A 208 0.10 -16.46 -13.08
CA SER A 208 0.22 -17.89 -12.84
C SER A 208 1.66 -18.38 -12.91
N PRO A 209 2.15 -19.19 -11.95
CA PRO A 209 3.44 -19.86 -12.08
C PRO A 209 3.42 -20.91 -13.21
N LEU A 210 2.24 -21.35 -13.68
CA LEU A 210 2.10 -22.26 -14.82
C LEU A 210 2.45 -21.57 -16.15
N GLU A 211 2.27 -20.25 -16.25
CA GLU A 211 2.63 -19.48 -17.45
C GLU A 211 4.13 -19.18 -17.45
N SER A 212 4.65 -18.73 -16.32
CA SER A 212 6.09 -18.55 -16.12
C SER A 212 6.46 -18.71 -14.65
N PRO A 213 7.21 -19.76 -14.27
CA PRO A 213 7.61 -19.97 -12.89
C PRO A 213 8.71 -18.99 -12.44
N SER A 214 9.43 -18.39 -13.39
CA SER A 214 10.54 -17.46 -13.14
C SER A 214 10.13 -15.99 -13.12
N SER A 215 8.83 -15.69 -13.29
CA SER A 215 8.34 -14.32 -13.25
C SER A 215 6.97 -14.23 -12.62
N CYS A 216 6.71 -13.10 -11.97
CA CYS A 216 5.40 -12.77 -11.44
C CYS A 216 4.95 -11.38 -11.86
N SER A 217 3.64 -11.14 -11.85
CA SER A 217 3.05 -9.85 -12.17
C SER A 217 2.31 -9.29 -10.97
N LEU A 218 2.34 -7.98 -10.80
CA LEU A 218 1.55 -7.25 -9.81
C LEU A 218 0.66 -6.25 -10.50
N ILE A 219 -0.53 -6.01 -9.95
CA ILE A 219 -1.39 -4.90 -10.32
C ILE A 219 -1.50 -3.99 -9.10
N CYS A 220 -1.05 -2.75 -9.23
CA CYS A 220 -1.08 -1.77 -8.14
C CYS A 220 -1.69 -0.44 -8.60
N SER A 221 -2.54 0.14 -7.75
CA SER A 221 -3.02 1.51 -7.93
C SER A 221 -2.13 2.49 -7.18
N MET A 222 -2.03 3.72 -7.70
CA MET A 222 -1.42 4.82 -6.97
C MET A 222 -2.29 5.19 -5.77
N ALA A 223 -1.71 5.12 -4.58
CA ALA A 223 -2.38 5.57 -3.37
C ALA A 223 -2.22 7.09 -3.26
N ILE A 224 -3.23 7.82 -3.72
CA ILE A 224 -3.29 9.27 -3.66
C ILE A 224 -4.46 9.64 -2.73
N ARG A 225 -4.20 10.40 -1.68
CA ARG A 225 -5.23 10.86 -0.74
C ARG A 225 -5.19 12.37 -0.58
N LYS A 226 -6.37 12.98 -0.52
CA LYS A 226 -6.51 14.39 -0.12
C LYS A 226 -6.37 14.49 1.38
N THR A 227 -5.40 15.25 1.85
CA THR A 227 -5.28 15.59 3.27
C THR A 227 -5.99 16.92 3.55
N ARG A 228 -6.25 17.24 4.82
CA ARG A 228 -6.66 18.58 5.22
C ARG A 228 -5.45 19.29 5.82
N GLY A 229 -5.21 20.53 5.42
CA GLY A 229 -4.32 21.40 6.17
C GLY A 229 -4.89 21.64 7.56
N LEU A 230 -4.03 21.89 8.55
CA LEU A 230 -4.50 22.21 9.90
C LEU A 230 -5.23 23.57 9.97
N SER A 231 -5.07 24.42 8.95
CA SER A 231 -5.69 25.73 8.79
C SER A 231 -7.06 25.69 8.09
N ASN A 232 -7.66 24.51 7.86
CA ASN A 232 -8.94 24.34 7.11
C ASN A 232 -8.92 24.79 5.64
N GLU A 233 -7.74 25.02 5.05
CA GLU A 233 -7.60 25.16 3.60
C GLU A 233 -7.70 23.77 2.94
N ASP A 234 -8.15 23.73 1.67
CA ASP A 234 -8.11 22.53 0.85
C ASP A 234 -6.68 21.99 0.87
N GLY A 235 -6.48 20.87 1.57
CA GLY A 235 -5.15 20.43 1.94
C GLY A 235 -4.39 19.77 0.79
N ASP A 236 -3.10 19.60 1.02
CA ASP A 236 -2.19 18.94 0.09
C ASP A 236 -2.60 17.50 -0.21
N THR A 237 -2.08 17.00 -1.33
CA THR A 237 -2.24 15.60 -1.70
C THR A 237 -1.10 14.79 -1.13
N SER A 238 -1.41 13.73 -0.36
CA SER A 238 -0.42 12.78 0.11
C SER A 238 -0.38 11.56 -0.81
N ILE A 239 0.84 11.12 -1.14
CA ILE A 239 1.10 9.98 -2.01
C ILE A 239 1.69 8.84 -1.17
N GLY A 240 1.20 7.62 -1.37
CA GLY A 240 1.69 6.44 -0.70
C GLY A 240 3.08 6.02 -1.21
N MET A 241 4.04 5.92 -0.28
CA MET A 241 5.43 5.50 -0.48
C MET A 241 5.61 4.36 -1.49
N ALA A 242 5.04 3.19 -1.18
CA ALA A 242 5.25 1.99 -1.99
C ALA A 242 4.63 2.13 -3.39
N SER A 243 3.41 2.66 -3.49
CA SER A 243 2.77 2.87 -4.79
C SER A 243 3.48 3.92 -5.65
N HIS A 244 4.10 4.93 -5.03
CA HIS A 244 4.92 5.91 -5.73
C HIS A 244 6.24 5.30 -6.20
N TYR A 245 6.94 4.57 -5.32
CA TYR A 245 8.14 3.84 -5.70
C TYR A 245 7.89 2.91 -6.89
N LEU A 246 6.84 2.10 -6.80
CA LEU A 246 6.44 1.18 -7.86
C LEU A 246 6.09 1.89 -9.18
N SER A 247 5.52 3.10 -9.14
CA SER A 247 5.21 3.86 -10.35
C SER A 247 6.42 4.51 -11.02
N GLN A 248 7.54 4.63 -10.31
CA GLN A 248 8.80 5.15 -10.86
C GLN A 248 9.71 4.05 -11.45
N LEU A 249 9.39 2.77 -11.22
CA LEU A 249 10.18 1.64 -11.70
C LEU A 249 10.24 1.60 -13.23
N ARG A 250 11.37 1.12 -13.75
CA ARG A 250 11.63 0.90 -15.16
C ARG A 250 12.20 -0.50 -15.38
N ALA A 251 12.03 -1.00 -16.60
CA ALA A 251 12.66 -2.26 -17.00
C ALA A 251 14.17 -2.22 -16.71
N GLY A 252 14.65 -3.25 -16.01
CA GLY A 252 16.03 -3.38 -15.57
C GLY A 252 16.31 -2.99 -14.13
N ASP A 253 15.38 -2.29 -13.44
CA ASP A 253 15.52 -1.94 -12.03
C ASP A 253 15.48 -3.18 -11.12
N SER A 254 16.05 -3.05 -9.92
CA SER A 254 16.03 -4.09 -8.88
C SER A 254 15.03 -3.73 -7.79
N VAL A 255 14.23 -4.72 -7.37
CA VAL A 255 13.23 -4.58 -6.31
C VAL A 255 13.54 -5.57 -5.20
N ALA A 256 13.72 -5.06 -3.99
CA ALA A 256 13.82 -5.89 -2.79
C ALA A 256 12.43 -6.37 -2.37
N CYS A 257 12.22 -7.67 -2.39
CA CYS A 257 10.93 -8.27 -2.04
C CYS A 257 11.07 -9.64 -1.39
N SER A 258 9.99 -10.16 -0.83
CA SER A 258 9.87 -11.56 -0.42
C SER A 258 8.54 -12.15 -0.88
N VAL A 259 8.54 -13.44 -1.22
CA VAL A 259 7.34 -14.19 -1.54
C VAL A 259 6.81 -14.83 -0.26
N GLU A 260 5.53 -14.62 0.02
CA GLU A 260 4.86 -15.15 1.19
C GLU A 260 3.64 -15.97 0.76
N ALA A 261 3.61 -17.22 1.21
CA ALA A 261 2.46 -18.08 1.02
C ALA A 261 1.26 -17.49 1.75
N PHE A 262 0.16 -17.25 1.02
CA PHE A 262 -1.08 -16.78 1.62
C PHE A 262 -2.05 -17.94 1.90
N ASN A 263 -3.18 -17.62 2.55
CA ASN A 263 -4.20 -18.59 2.93
C ASN A 263 -4.59 -19.51 1.77
N THR A 264 -4.53 -20.82 2.00
CA THR A 264 -4.86 -21.85 1.01
C THR A 264 -6.29 -21.76 0.49
N ARG A 265 -7.19 -21.08 1.21
CA ARG A 265 -8.55 -20.76 0.73
C ARG A 265 -8.59 -19.80 -0.45
N PHE A 266 -7.50 -19.08 -0.72
CA PHE A 266 -7.39 -18.20 -1.88
C PHE A 266 -6.77 -18.91 -3.11
N ARG A 267 -6.78 -20.25 -3.10
CA ARG A 267 -6.30 -21.08 -4.21
C ARG A 267 -7.48 -21.69 -4.98
N PRO A 268 -7.32 -21.94 -6.29
CA PRO A 268 -8.31 -22.71 -7.05
C PRO A 268 -8.57 -24.07 -6.39
N PRO A 269 -9.80 -24.60 -6.48
CA PRO A 269 -10.09 -25.96 -6.05
C PRO A 269 -9.19 -26.96 -6.78
N THR A 270 -8.63 -27.90 -6.03
CA THR A 270 -7.92 -29.08 -6.54
C THR A 270 -8.89 -30.21 -6.88
#